data_AF-A0A0D6LHU6-F1
#
_entry.id   AF-A0A0D6LHU6-F1
#
_cell.length_a   1.000
_cell.length_b   1.000
_cell.length_c   1.000
_cell.angle_alpha   90.00
_cell.angle_beta   90.00
_cell.angle_gamma   90.00
#
_symmetry.space_group_name_H-M   'P 1'
#
loop_
_entity.id
_entity.type
_entity.pdbx_description
1 polymer ?
#
loop_
_entity_poly.entity_id
_entity_poly.type
_entity_poly.pdbx_seq_one_letter_code
_entity_poly.pdbx_strand_id
1 'polypeptide(L)'
;MLMEIWRLQQTLVTREKQLETWASLVIDYAQHNKIYTLDVAEIANSELFHNQKLNRRLSPEGIRAVFDYLEQKKHVEWLDIGKTRCHIYWRRPDEWAALIYAWAVSNGLLNTPCTLYEIAHGDDTVQESFYGLEKDVLVKALRSLELQRRAQLMNIGTESEGVKFLQ
;
A
#
# COMPACT_ATOMS: atom_id res chain seq x y z
N MET A 1 11.77 17.43 21.01
CA MET A 1 11.36 16.29 20.17
C MET A 1 10.45 16.65 19.00
N LEU A 2 9.64 17.73 19.03
CA LEU A 2 8.76 18.11 17.92
C LEU A 2 9.40 19.01 16.83
N MET A 3 10.65 19.47 17.00
CA MET A 3 11.30 20.41 16.05
C MET A 3 11.91 19.74 14.81
N GLU A 4 12.20 18.44 14.85
CA GLU A 4 13.05 17.80 13.83
C GLU A 4 12.29 17.25 12.62
N ILE A 5 10.96 17.11 12.69
CA ILE A 5 10.19 16.52 11.57
C ILE A 5 9.98 17.48 10.39
N TRP A 6 10.13 18.79 10.57
CA TRP A 6 9.72 19.79 9.56
C TRP A 6 10.84 20.25 8.62
N ARG A 7 12.10 19.89 8.92
CA ARG A 7 13.27 20.19 8.10
C ARG A 7 14.00 18.89 7.81
N LEU A 8 14.36 18.64 6.55
CA LEU A 8 15.10 17.44 6.17
C LEU A 8 16.40 17.32 6.97
N GLN A 9 16.59 16.18 7.63
CA GLN A 9 17.78 15.92 8.43
C GLN A 9 19.00 15.63 7.53
N GLN A 10 20.17 16.09 7.95
CA GLN A 10 21.42 15.89 7.19
C GLN A 10 22.01 14.49 7.40
N THR A 11 21.81 13.90 8.57
CA THR A 11 22.27 12.54 8.87
C THR A 11 21.33 11.52 8.22
N LEU A 12 21.89 10.58 7.46
CA LEU A 12 21.13 9.58 6.70
C LEU A 12 20.15 8.78 7.57
N VAL A 13 20.61 8.26 8.71
CA VAL A 13 19.77 7.45 9.62
C VAL A 13 18.59 8.26 10.18
N THR A 14 18.84 9.50 10.60
CA THR A 14 17.78 10.37 11.15
C THR A 14 16.82 10.82 10.05
N ARG A 15 17.32 11.06 8.84
CA ARG A 15 16.51 11.38 7.66
C ARG A 15 15.62 10.22 7.26
N GLU A 16 16.12 8.99 7.29
CA GLU A 16 15.33 7.80 7.00
C GLU A 16 14.17 7.64 7.97
N LYS A 17 14.42 7.74 9.29
CA LYS A 17 13.35 7.71 10.31
C LYS A 17 12.33 8.83 10.15
N GLN A 18 12.80 10.03 9.80
CA GLN A 18 11.93 11.17 9.52
C GLN A 18 11.02 10.88 8.32
N LEU A 19 11.57 10.37 7.21
CA LEU A 19 10.80 10.04 6.02
C LEU A 19 9.84 8.88 6.27
N GLU A 20 10.24 7.87 7.03
CA GLU A 20 9.37 6.77 7.47
C GLU A 20 8.17 7.28 8.27
N THR A 21 8.40 8.19 9.22
CA THR A 21 7.34 8.82 10.02
C THR A 21 6.36 9.58 9.14
N TRP A 22 6.87 10.36 8.19
CA TRP A 22 6.03 11.10 7.24
C TRP A 22 5.27 10.17 6.29
N ALA A 23 5.91 9.12 5.78
CA ALA A 23 5.28 8.13 4.91
C ALA A 23 4.09 7.46 5.63
N SER A 24 4.27 7.03 6.88
CA SER A 24 3.18 6.49 7.71
C SER A 24 2.04 7.49 7.84
N LEU A 25 2.35 8.75 8.15
CA LEU A 25 1.32 9.78 8.30
C LEU A 25 0.53 10.03 7.00
N VAL A 26 1.19 10.02 5.84
CA VAL A 26 0.53 10.17 4.53
C VAL A 26 -0.39 8.97 4.25
N ILE A 27 0.08 7.75 4.55
CA ILE A 27 -0.70 6.51 4.39
C ILE A 27 -1.93 6.53 5.30
N ASP A 28 -1.76 6.83 6.59
CA ASP A 28 -2.83 6.87 7.59
C ASP A 28 -3.88 7.93 7.23
N TYR A 29 -3.43 9.11 6.80
CA TYR A 29 -4.30 10.18 6.34
C TYR A 29 -5.11 9.76 5.12
N ALA A 30 -4.47 9.14 4.12
CA ALA A 30 -5.14 8.68 2.93
C ALA A 30 -6.15 7.56 3.25
N GLN A 31 -5.80 6.64 4.15
CA GLN A 31 -6.69 5.56 4.61
C GLN A 31 -7.91 6.11 5.33
N HIS A 32 -7.71 6.99 6.31
CA HIS A 32 -8.79 7.60 7.07
C HIS A 32 -9.79 8.34 6.18
N ASN A 33 -9.29 9.06 5.17
CA ASN A 33 -10.11 9.85 4.26
C ASN A 33 -10.55 9.08 2.99
N LYS A 34 -10.23 7.78 2.90
CA LYS A 34 -10.52 6.93 1.73
C LYS A 34 -9.99 7.49 0.40
N ILE A 35 -8.81 8.09 0.44
CA ILE A 35 -8.13 8.66 -0.73
C ILE A 35 -7.25 7.60 -1.39
N TYR A 36 -7.60 7.24 -2.62
CA TYR A 36 -6.84 6.28 -3.44
C TYR A 36 -5.94 6.93 -4.49
N THR A 37 -6.17 8.20 -4.78
CA THR A 37 -5.38 8.99 -5.75
C THR A 37 -5.05 10.32 -5.12
N LEU A 38 -3.78 10.71 -5.19
CA LEU A 38 -3.28 11.99 -4.69
C LEU A 38 -2.80 12.85 -5.85
N ASP A 39 -3.13 14.14 -5.79
CA ASP A 39 -2.42 15.20 -6.49
C ASP A 39 -1.42 15.85 -5.52
N VAL A 40 -0.15 15.90 -5.90
CA VAL A 40 0.94 16.36 -5.02
C VAL A 40 0.78 17.85 -4.69
N ALA A 41 0.30 18.67 -5.62
CA ALA A 41 0.13 20.10 -5.40
C ALA A 41 -1.07 20.38 -4.48
N GLU A 42 -2.16 19.62 -4.63
CA GLU A 42 -3.32 19.72 -3.75
C GLU A 42 -2.97 19.31 -2.32
N ILE A 43 -2.39 18.12 -2.13
CA ILE A 43 -2.08 17.59 -0.80
C ILE A 43 -1.00 18.43 -0.09
N ALA A 44 -0.06 19.04 -0.83
CA ALA A 44 0.96 19.93 -0.27
C ALA A 44 0.38 21.16 0.44
N ASN A 45 -0.86 21.55 0.13
CA ASN A 45 -1.57 22.66 0.76
C ASN A 45 -2.58 22.20 1.83
N SER A 46 -2.73 20.88 2.03
CA SER A 46 -3.62 20.33 3.06
C SER A 46 -3.01 20.43 4.47
N GLU A 47 -3.85 20.16 5.47
CA GLU A 47 -3.45 20.10 6.88
C GLU A 47 -2.40 19.02 7.17
N LEU A 48 -2.27 18.01 6.30
CA LEU A 48 -1.26 16.95 6.41
C LEU A 48 0.16 17.50 6.48
N PHE A 49 0.48 18.46 5.60
CA PHE A 49 1.80 19.08 5.52
C PHE A 49 1.85 20.50 6.10
N HIS A 50 0.73 20.99 6.62
CA HIS A 50 0.62 22.33 7.18
C HIS A 50 -0.13 22.32 8.51
N ASN A 51 0.63 22.39 9.61
CA ASN A 51 0.07 22.53 10.95
C ASN A 51 -0.07 24.02 11.30
N GLN A 52 -1.29 24.56 11.12
CA GLN A 52 -1.61 25.96 11.40
C GLN A 52 -1.39 26.33 12.88
N LYS A 53 -1.75 25.42 13.81
CA LYS A 53 -1.63 25.68 15.26
C LYS A 53 -0.19 25.88 15.70
N LEU A 54 0.74 25.18 15.06
CA LEU A 54 2.18 25.30 15.32
C LEU A 54 2.88 26.26 14.37
N ASN A 55 2.16 26.82 13.39
CA ASN A 55 2.69 27.59 12.27
C ASN A 55 3.88 26.91 11.58
N ARG A 56 3.72 25.63 11.25
CA ARG A 56 4.76 24.82 10.60
C ARG A 56 4.26 24.16 9.33
N ARG A 57 5.12 24.16 8.32
CA ARG A 57 4.88 23.53 7.02
C ARG A 57 6.09 22.74 6.60
N LEU A 58 5.88 21.56 6.00
CA LEU A 58 6.96 20.84 5.34
C LEU A 58 7.31 21.57 4.04
N SER A 59 8.60 21.75 3.75
CA SER A 59 9.02 22.44 2.51
C SER A 59 8.65 21.62 1.27
N PRO A 60 8.52 22.23 0.08
CA PRO A 60 8.27 21.50 -1.16
C PRO A 60 9.30 20.39 -1.43
N GLU A 61 10.57 20.62 -1.09
CA GLU A 61 11.64 19.62 -1.20
C GLU A 61 11.44 18.47 -0.21
N GLY A 62 10.97 18.78 1.01
CA GLY A 62 10.62 17.78 2.02
C GLY A 62 9.45 16.91 1.56
N ILE A 63 8.39 17.51 1.03
CA ILE A 63 7.22 16.81 0.49
C ILE A 63 7.66 15.88 -0.65
N ARG A 64 8.45 16.39 -1.60
CA ARG A 64 8.99 15.58 -2.70
C ARG A 64 9.81 14.39 -2.18
N ALA A 65 10.67 14.61 -1.18
CA ALA A 65 11.45 13.53 -0.59
C ALA A 65 10.57 12.46 0.10
N VAL A 66 9.43 12.84 0.69
CA VAL A 66 8.45 11.90 1.24
C VAL A 66 7.81 11.07 0.13
N PHE A 67 7.41 11.69 -0.97
CA PHE A 67 6.83 10.98 -2.12
C PHE A 67 7.84 10.07 -2.83
N ASP A 68 9.09 10.51 -2.99
CA ASP A 68 10.18 9.67 -3.51
C ASP A 68 10.42 8.45 -2.59
N TYR A 69 10.34 8.64 -1.27
CA TYR A 69 10.43 7.54 -0.30
C TYR A 69 9.25 6.57 -0.40
N LEU A 70 8.01 7.09 -0.52
CA LEU A 70 6.81 6.27 -0.71
C LEU A 70 6.87 5.45 -2.00
N GLU A 71 7.36 6.02 -3.11
CA GLU A 71 7.59 5.32 -4.36
C GLU A 71 8.67 4.22 -4.21
N GLN A 72 9.79 4.53 -3.55
CA GLN A 72 10.84 3.54 -3.28
C GLN A 72 10.30 2.36 -2.47
N LYS A 73 9.42 2.63 -1.50
CA LYS A 73 8.73 1.61 -0.70
C LYS A 73 7.52 0.99 -1.42
N LYS A 74 7.21 1.40 -2.65
CA LYS A 74 6.07 0.91 -3.47
C LYS A 74 4.68 1.18 -2.87
N HIS A 75 4.57 2.20 -2.01
CA HIS A 75 3.27 2.70 -1.55
C HIS A 75 2.63 3.67 -2.54
N VAL A 76 3.37 4.10 -3.55
CA VAL A 76 2.91 5.07 -4.55
C VAL A 76 3.23 4.56 -5.95
N GLU A 77 2.27 4.72 -6.86
CA GLU A 77 2.42 4.46 -8.29
C GLU A 77 2.03 5.72 -9.07
N TRP A 78 3.00 6.32 -9.76
CA TRP A 78 2.80 7.57 -10.49
C TRP A 78 1.95 7.35 -11.75
N LEU A 79 1.01 8.28 -11.98
CA LEU A 79 0.10 8.27 -13.13
C LEU A 79 0.64 9.08 -14.31
N ASP A 80 1.69 9.86 -14.09
CA ASP A 80 2.30 10.72 -15.08
C ASP A 80 3.82 10.82 -14.89
N ILE A 81 4.52 11.09 -15.99
CA ILE A 81 5.99 11.25 -16.02
C ILE A 81 6.43 12.45 -15.17
N GLY A 82 5.56 13.46 -15.03
CA GLY A 82 5.81 14.66 -14.24
C GLY A 82 5.75 14.43 -12.73
N LYS A 83 5.33 13.24 -12.28
CA LYS A 83 5.10 12.89 -10.87
C LYS A 83 4.18 13.89 -10.17
N THR A 84 3.08 14.25 -10.83
CA THR A 84 2.09 15.20 -10.29
C THR A 84 0.92 14.50 -9.63
N ARG A 85 0.54 13.33 -10.14
CA ARG A 85 -0.55 12.50 -9.62
C ARG A 85 -0.11 11.06 -9.44
N CYS A 86 -0.62 10.42 -8.40
CA CYS A 86 -0.30 9.03 -8.12
C CYS A 86 -1.44 8.27 -7.45
N HIS A 87 -1.45 6.96 -7.64
CA HIS A 87 -2.18 6.06 -6.75
C HIS A 87 -1.39 5.88 -5.45
N ILE A 88 -2.12 5.85 -4.33
CA ILE A 88 -1.56 5.53 -3.01
C ILE A 88 -2.12 4.21 -2.50
N TYR A 89 -1.22 3.35 -2.02
CA TYR A 89 -1.52 2.06 -1.44
C TYR A 89 -1.35 2.13 0.07
N TRP A 90 -2.45 2.11 0.84
CA TRP A 90 -2.39 2.09 2.30
C TRP A 90 -1.80 0.79 2.84
N ARG A 91 -1.98 -0.28 2.06
CA ARG A 91 -1.26 -1.53 2.21
C ARG A 91 -0.93 -2.03 0.82
N ARG A 92 0.29 -2.49 0.63
CA ARG A 92 0.78 -2.81 -0.71
C ARG A 92 0.23 -4.15 -1.17
N PRO A 93 0.01 -4.35 -2.49
CA PRO A 93 -0.43 -5.63 -3.01
C PRO A 93 0.48 -6.81 -2.62
N ASP A 94 1.79 -6.61 -2.54
CA ASP A 94 2.76 -7.64 -2.13
C ASP A 94 2.70 -7.96 -0.62
N GLU A 95 2.25 -7.02 0.21
CA GLU A 95 1.98 -7.27 1.63
C GLU A 95 0.70 -8.06 1.83
N TRP A 96 -0.35 -7.72 1.08
CA TRP A 96 -1.57 -8.54 1.03
C TRP A 96 -1.26 -9.95 0.53
N ALA A 97 -0.47 -10.06 -0.53
CA ALA A 97 0.00 -11.33 -1.09
C ALA A 97 0.68 -12.20 -0.03
N ALA A 98 1.58 -11.61 0.77
CA ALA A 98 2.29 -12.33 1.81
C ALA A 98 1.35 -12.89 2.89
N LEU A 99 0.35 -12.12 3.32
CA LEU A 99 -0.66 -12.58 4.28
C LEU A 99 -1.53 -13.69 3.72
N ILE A 100 -2.06 -13.49 2.51
CA ILE A 100 -2.93 -14.47 1.85
C ILE A 100 -2.16 -15.80 1.64
N TYR A 101 -0.90 -15.71 1.22
CA TYR A 101 -0.06 -16.90 1.06
C TYR A 101 0.23 -17.59 2.40
N ALA A 102 0.54 -16.83 3.46
CA ALA A 102 0.75 -17.39 4.79
C ALA A 102 -0.49 -18.11 5.34
N TRP A 103 -1.68 -17.53 5.12
CA TRP A 103 -2.95 -18.17 5.42
C TRP A 103 -3.15 -19.46 4.61
N ALA A 104 -2.90 -19.44 3.30
CA ALA A 104 -3.04 -20.62 2.45
C ALA A 104 -2.11 -21.77 2.87
N VAL A 105 -0.86 -21.46 3.24
CA VAL A 105 0.08 -22.43 3.80
C VAL A 105 -0.43 -23.01 5.12
N SER A 106 -0.88 -22.14 6.04
CA SER A 106 -1.31 -22.55 7.38
C SER A 106 -2.55 -23.43 7.37
N ASN A 107 -3.40 -23.26 6.36
CA ASN A 107 -4.62 -24.05 6.16
C ASN A 107 -4.43 -25.24 5.20
N GLY A 108 -3.21 -25.53 4.75
CA GLY A 108 -2.93 -26.66 3.87
C GLY A 108 -3.54 -26.55 2.47
N LEU A 109 -3.79 -25.33 1.98
CA LEU A 109 -4.44 -25.05 0.70
C LEU A 109 -3.46 -25.02 -0.49
N LEU A 110 -2.17 -25.33 -0.26
CA LEU A 110 -1.20 -25.44 -1.34
C LEU A 110 -1.59 -26.55 -2.32
N ASN A 111 -1.42 -26.27 -3.61
CA ASN A 111 -1.81 -27.13 -4.73
C ASN A 111 -3.31 -27.45 -4.84
N THR A 112 -4.15 -26.79 -4.05
CA THR A 112 -5.61 -26.89 -4.12
C THR A 112 -6.17 -25.61 -4.75
N PRO A 113 -7.03 -25.70 -5.78
CA PRO A 113 -7.74 -24.52 -6.29
C PRO A 113 -8.63 -23.88 -5.22
N CYS A 114 -8.61 -22.55 -5.14
CA CYS A 114 -9.43 -21.76 -4.23
C CYS A 114 -10.05 -20.58 -5.01
N THR A 115 -11.31 -20.28 -4.75
CA THR A 115 -12.01 -19.16 -5.37
C THR A 115 -11.63 -17.84 -4.70
N LEU A 116 -11.76 -16.72 -5.42
CA LEU A 116 -11.54 -15.39 -4.80
C LEU A 116 -12.55 -15.11 -3.68
N TYR A 117 -13.75 -15.68 -3.79
CA TYR A 117 -14.79 -15.55 -2.77
C TYR A 117 -14.37 -16.22 -1.46
N GLU A 118 -13.86 -17.46 -1.50
CA GLU A 118 -13.38 -18.16 -0.30
C GLU A 118 -12.26 -17.38 0.41
N ILE A 119 -11.40 -16.68 -0.33
CA ILE A 119 -10.33 -15.87 0.25
C ILE A 119 -10.88 -14.61 0.92
N ALA A 120 -11.72 -13.84 0.22
CA ALA A 120 -12.18 -12.54 0.74
C ALA A 120 -13.39 -12.64 1.67
N HIS A 121 -14.19 -13.70 1.58
CA HIS A 121 -15.50 -13.81 2.25
C HIS A 121 -15.79 -15.22 2.79
N GLY A 122 -14.79 -16.09 2.87
CA GLY A 122 -14.96 -17.43 3.44
C GLY A 122 -15.04 -17.43 4.97
N ASP A 123 -15.63 -18.49 5.52
CA ASP A 123 -15.76 -18.65 6.98
C ASP A 123 -14.38 -18.75 7.66
N ASP A 124 -13.40 -19.36 6.99
CA ASP A 124 -12.02 -19.54 7.47
C ASP A 124 -11.18 -18.25 7.41
N THR A 125 -11.69 -17.16 6.82
CA THR A 125 -10.96 -15.89 6.67
C THR A 125 -11.55 -14.76 7.49
N VAL A 126 -12.63 -14.97 8.26
CA VAL A 126 -13.30 -13.92 9.05
C VAL A 126 -12.36 -13.19 10.02
N GLN A 127 -11.33 -13.87 10.54
CA GLN A 127 -10.34 -13.28 11.46
C GLN A 127 -9.10 -12.71 10.74
N GLU A 128 -9.00 -12.90 9.43
CA GLU A 128 -7.87 -12.45 8.63
C GLU A 128 -8.03 -10.99 8.25
N SER A 129 -6.92 -10.25 8.24
CA SER A 129 -6.95 -8.81 7.92
C SER A 129 -7.36 -8.49 6.47
N PHE A 130 -7.36 -9.49 5.59
CA PHE A 130 -7.81 -9.38 4.19
C PHE A 130 -9.27 -9.83 4.00
N TYR A 131 -10.01 -10.11 5.07
CA TYR A 131 -11.45 -10.33 4.96
C TYR A 131 -12.15 -9.07 4.43
N GLY A 132 -13.06 -9.25 3.49
CA GLY A 132 -13.76 -8.18 2.78
C GLY A 132 -12.87 -7.38 1.81
N LEU A 133 -11.67 -7.87 1.47
CA LEU A 133 -10.80 -7.20 0.52
C LEU A 133 -11.49 -7.11 -0.85
N GLU A 134 -11.51 -5.92 -1.44
CA GLU A 134 -12.10 -5.68 -2.75
C GLU A 134 -11.43 -6.53 -3.84
N LYS A 135 -12.23 -7.08 -4.77
CA LYS A 135 -11.77 -8.02 -5.82
C LYS A 135 -10.55 -7.48 -6.57
N ASP A 136 -10.54 -6.22 -6.96
CA ASP A 136 -9.43 -5.63 -7.71
C ASP A 136 -8.12 -5.58 -6.91
N VAL A 137 -8.20 -5.29 -5.61
CA VAL A 137 -7.03 -5.28 -4.71
C VAL A 137 -6.54 -6.71 -4.46
N LEU A 138 -7.47 -7.65 -4.24
CA LEU A 138 -7.15 -9.07 -4.11
C LEU A 138 -6.46 -9.61 -5.37
N VAL A 139 -6.97 -9.30 -6.56
CA VAL A 139 -6.34 -9.72 -7.82
C VAL A 139 -4.95 -9.13 -7.98
N LYS A 140 -4.74 -7.85 -7.67
CA LYS A 140 -3.39 -7.24 -7.67
C LYS A 140 -2.43 -7.93 -6.70
N ALA A 141 -2.92 -8.33 -5.52
CA ALA A 141 -2.13 -9.09 -4.54
C ALA A 141 -1.76 -10.47 -5.10
N LEU A 142 -2.73 -11.22 -5.63
CA LEU A 142 -2.48 -12.55 -6.21
C LEU A 142 -1.57 -12.50 -7.45
N ARG A 143 -1.66 -11.46 -8.28
CA ARG A 143 -0.71 -11.20 -9.37
C ARG A 143 0.72 -11.02 -8.85
N SER A 144 0.89 -10.43 -7.66
CA SER A 144 2.20 -10.32 -7.02
C SER A 144 2.75 -11.70 -6.63
N LEU A 145 1.91 -12.64 -6.17
CA LEU A 145 2.32 -14.04 -5.94
C LEU A 145 2.64 -14.78 -7.23
N GLU A 146 1.89 -14.53 -8.30
CA GLU A 146 2.12 -15.15 -9.61
C GLU A 146 3.48 -14.73 -10.19
N LEU A 147 3.84 -13.44 -10.09
CA LEU A 147 5.18 -12.95 -10.44
C LEU A 147 6.29 -13.61 -9.61
N GLN A 148 5.99 -13.96 -8.36
CA GLN A 148 6.90 -14.71 -7.47
C GLN A 148 6.87 -16.23 -7.72
N ARG A 149 6.08 -16.72 -8.68
CA ARG A 149 5.85 -18.14 -8.98
C ARG A 149 5.26 -18.94 -7.81
N ARG A 150 4.54 -18.26 -6.91
CA ARG A 150 3.90 -18.85 -5.72
C ARG A 150 2.39 -19.05 -5.87
N ALA A 151 1.82 -18.58 -6.96
CA ALA A 151 0.41 -18.77 -7.27
C ALA A 151 0.19 -18.79 -8.79
N GLN A 152 -0.94 -19.34 -9.21
CA GLN A 152 -1.42 -19.27 -10.58
C GLN A 152 -2.88 -18.82 -10.56
N LEU A 153 -3.18 -17.69 -11.19
CA LEU A 153 -4.56 -17.21 -11.29
C LEU A 153 -5.34 -18.07 -12.29
N MET A 154 -6.55 -18.43 -11.91
CA MET A 154 -7.47 -19.23 -12.71
C MET A 154 -8.59 -18.31 -13.21
N ASN A 155 -8.71 -18.22 -14.53
CA ASN A 155 -9.68 -17.35 -15.17
C ASN A 155 -10.85 -18.16 -15.73
N ILE A 156 -12.06 -17.62 -15.60
CA ILE A 156 -13.26 -18.08 -16.30
C ILE A 156 -13.64 -16.97 -17.27
N GLY A 157 -13.39 -17.20 -18.57
CA GLY A 157 -13.50 -16.14 -19.58
C GLY A 157 -12.42 -15.07 -19.40
N THR A 158 -12.82 -13.80 -19.31
CA THR A 158 -11.91 -12.66 -19.12
C THR A 158 -11.68 -12.29 -17.66
N GLU A 159 -12.39 -12.92 -16.72
CA GLU A 159 -12.30 -12.59 -15.30
C GLU A 159 -11.53 -13.65 -14.51
N SER A 160 -10.72 -13.18 -13.56
CA SER A 160 -10.09 -14.04 -12.57
C SER A 160 -11.11 -14.38 -11.48
N GLU A 161 -11.40 -15.67 -11.34
CA GLU A 161 -12.42 -16.19 -10.40
C GLU A 161 -11.80 -17.11 -9.33
N GLY A 162 -10.56 -17.56 -9.52
CA GLY A 162 -9.85 -18.35 -8.53
C GLY A 162 -8.34 -18.28 -8.65
N VAL A 163 -7.66 -19.01 -7.78
CA VAL A 163 -6.22 -19.11 -7.69
C VAL A 163 -5.82 -20.50 -7.21
N LYS A 164 -4.69 -20.99 -7.71
CA LYS A 164 -4.00 -22.15 -7.15
C LYS A 164 -2.70 -21.69 -6.51
N PHE A 165 -2.55 -21.90 -5.21
CA PHE A 165 -1.28 -21.62 -4.52
C PHE A 165 -0.27 -22.73 -4.82
N LEU A 166 0.99 -22.34 -5.01
CA LEU A 166 2.10 -23.24 -5.35
C LEU A 166 3.07 -23.30 -4.15
N GLN A 167 3.92 -24.32 -4.13
CA GLN A 167 4.93 -24.51 -3.09
C GLN A 167 6.17 -23.62 -3.30
#